data_AF-A0A2V7FCM4-F1
#
_entry.id   AF-A0A2V7FCM4-F1
#
_cell.length_a   1.000
_cell.length_b   1.000
_cell.length_c   1.000
_cell.angle_alpha   90.00
_cell.angle_beta   90.00
_cell.angle_gamma   90.00
#
_symmetry.space_group_name_H-M   'P 1'
#
loop_
_entity.id
_entity.type
_entity.pdbx_description
1 polymer ?
#
loop_
_entity_poly.entity_id
_entity_poly.type
_entity_poly.pdbx_seq_one_letter_code
_entity_poly.pdbx_strand_id
1 'polypeptide(L)'
;MTKRTSFQDPSPVVDAYDSGTKSHSALVADIIIANAPDPVFVSDLEGKILQANDAVSHLLGFRQDELLEQSLARFISPQETREFTAALREVVERGVTRNARLNPRSASGEVIPTSLNASALRDADGKVIGAIGILRDMRELDKARAYAESLIKNAPDPVFVSDLEGKILQANDAVSQLLGFRQDEVLEQSLSRFISPEETREFTAALREVVERGVTRNARLNPRSASGQVIPTTLNASALRDPERKVIGAIGVLRDMRELDKARAYAESLIKNAPDPVFVSDLEGKILQANDAVFALLGFRPDELIEQSLSRIISPEETREFLAALREVVEREDTRAGADQASQPAAALRADHRGITRNVVLNPRSASGEVIPTSLNASALRDPDGKVIGAIGILRDMRELDKARAYAESLIKNAPDPVFVSDLEGKILQANDAVSTLLGFRTDEVLEQSLSRFISPEETREFTAALREVVARGVTRNARLNPRSASGEIIPTTLNASALRDPDGRVIGAIGILRDMRAYEQVVRDLEKSKTELQEKILDLEKFEEVVVGRELKMIALERELESQRKELERLKAERRLA
;
A
#
# COMPACT_ATOMS: atom_id res chain seq x y z
N MET A 1 -17.83 83.93 -11.96
CA MET A 1 -19.30 83.70 -12.00
C MET A 1 -19.88 83.98 -10.62
N THR A 2 -21.03 84.62 -10.62
CA THR A 2 -21.56 85.60 -9.65
C THR A 2 -21.95 85.02 -8.28
N LYS A 3 -21.78 85.85 -7.25
CA LYS A 3 -22.18 85.69 -5.84
C LYS A 3 -23.60 86.20 -5.59
N ARG A 4 -24.24 85.63 -4.55
CA ARG A 4 -25.03 86.27 -3.46
C ARG A 4 -26.50 86.72 -3.68
N THR A 5 -27.29 86.36 -2.65
CA THR A 5 -28.35 87.13 -1.91
C THR A 5 -29.64 87.50 -2.66
N SER A 6 -30.84 87.62 -2.08
CA SER A 6 -31.47 87.41 -0.75
C SER A 6 -32.97 87.77 -0.91
N PHE A 7 -33.74 87.77 0.20
CA PHE A 7 -35.15 88.24 0.39
C PHE A 7 -36.24 87.21 0.08
N GLN A 8 -37.06 86.68 1.00
CA GLN A 8 -37.77 87.19 2.19
C GLN A 8 -39.07 87.97 1.84
N ASP A 9 -40.19 87.31 2.21
CA ASP A 9 -41.65 87.62 2.25
C ASP A 9 -42.08 89.10 2.44
N PRO A 10 -43.33 89.56 2.12
CA PRO A 10 -44.55 89.10 2.86
C PRO A 10 -45.97 89.27 2.21
N SER A 11 -46.96 88.61 2.82
CA SER A 11 -48.35 89.10 3.17
C SER A 11 -49.54 88.31 2.54
N PRO A 12 -50.73 88.32 3.17
CA PRO A 12 -51.00 87.85 4.53
C PRO A 12 -52.19 86.86 4.59
N VAL A 13 -52.22 86.15 5.71
CA VAL A 13 -53.33 85.37 6.26
C VAL A 13 -54.61 86.20 6.35
N VAL A 14 -55.75 85.61 5.95
CA VAL A 14 -57.03 85.84 6.65
C VAL A 14 -57.76 84.50 6.80
N ASP A 15 -57.58 83.93 7.98
CA ASP A 15 -58.48 83.10 8.79
C ASP A 15 -59.60 82.30 8.10
N ALA A 16 -59.40 80.99 8.09
CA ALA A 16 -60.45 79.99 8.30
C ALA A 16 -59.93 78.89 9.25
N TYR A 17 -59.48 79.30 10.44
CA TYR A 17 -59.31 78.38 11.56
C TYR A 17 -60.70 78.04 12.11
N ASP A 18 -61.05 76.76 12.08
CA ASP A 18 -61.60 75.99 13.23
C ASP A 18 -62.36 74.69 12.83
N SER A 19 -62.07 74.10 11.67
CA SER A 19 -62.63 72.77 11.30
C SER A 19 -61.64 71.76 10.69
N GLY A 20 -60.41 72.17 10.34
CA GLY A 20 -59.42 71.31 9.65
C GLY A 20 -58.54 70.44 10.56
N THR A 21 -58.37 70.80 11.84
CA THR A 21 -57.32 70.20 12.70
C THR A 21 -57.64 68.78 13.19
N LYS A 22 -58.92 68.46 13.39
CA LYS A 22 -59.36 67.10 13.76
C LYS A 22 -59.28 66.10 12.60
N SER A 23 -59.47 66.57 11.36
CA SER A 23 -59.40 65.70 10.19
C SER A 23 -57.95 65.42 9.75
N HIS A 24 -57.02 66.36 9.99
CA HIS A 24 -55.62 66.17 9.63
C HIS A 24 -54.87 65.21 10.55
N SER A 25 -55.13 65.23 11.86
CA SER A 25 -54.45 64.33 12.81
C SER A 25 -54.88 62.87 12.67
N ALA A 26 -56.16 62.61 12.40
CA ALA A 26 -56.68 61.27 12.10
C ALA A 26 -56.08 60.71 10.80
N LEU A 27 -56.04 61.53 9.73
CA LEU A 27 -55.41 61.13 8.46
C LEU A 27 -53.93 60.76 8.62
N VAL A 28 -53.19 61.49 9.46
CA VAL A 28 -51.75 61.22 9.68
C VAL A 28 -51.55 59.89 10.41
N ALA A 29 -52.36 59.57 11.42
CA ALA A 29 -52.28 58.29 12.13
C ALA A 29 -52.60 57.10 11.20
N ASP A 30 -53.63 57.22 10.37
CA ASP A 30 -54.02 56.20 9.39
C ASP A 30 -52.92 55.96 8.35
N ILE A 31 -52.29 57.03 7.85
CA ILE A 31 -51.17 56.94 6.90
C ILE A 31 -49.95 56.27 7.55
N ILE A 32 -49.64 56.58 8.82
CA ILE A 32 -48.51 55.98 9.54
C ILE A 32 -48.73 54.47 9.73
N ILE A 33 -49.92 54.06 10.14
CA ILE A 33 -50.25 52.64 10.33
C ILE A 33 -50.24 51.91 8.99
N ALA A 34 -50.88 52.46 7.97
CA ALA A 34 -50.97 51.85 6.63
C ALA A 34 -49.60 51.64 5.98
N ASN A 35 -48.65 52.57 6.17
CA ASN A 35 -47.31 52.49 5.57
C ASN A 35 -46.26 51.88 6.50
N ALA A 36 -46.63 51.41 7.70
CA ALA A 36 -45.69 50.73 8.58
C ALA A 36 -45.21 49.42 7.90
N PRO A 37 -43.89 49.18 7.84
CA PRO A 37 -43.35 47.98 7.19
C PRO A 37 -43.62 46.71 8.01
N ASP A 38 -43.75 46.84 9.32
CA ASP A 38 -44.12 45.74 10.21
C ASP A 38 -45.64 45.57 10.25
N PRO A 39 -46.15 44.35 10.52
CA PRO A 39 -47.56 44.10 10.75
C PRO A 39 -48.09 44.88 11.97
N VAL A 40 -48.90 45.91 11.73
CA VAL A 40 -49.51 46.76 12.77
C VAL A 40 -51.03 46.68 12.69
N PHE A 41 -51.65 46.52 13.87
CA PHE A 41 -53.10 46.57 14.02
C PHE A 41 -53.51 47.41 15.23
N VAL A 42 -54.74 47.89 15.22
CA VAL A 42 -55.40 48.57 16.33
C VAL A 42 -56.57 47.73 16.77
N SER A 43 -56.72 47.52 18.07
CA SER A 43 -57.89 46.85 18.65
C SER A 43 -58.57 47.68 19.72
N ASP A 44 -59.83 47.38 19.99
CA ASP A 44 -60.50 47.84 21.21
C ASP A 44 -60.01 47.08 22.46
N LEU A 45 -60.61 47.38 23.61
CA LEU A 45 -60.29 46.76 24.89
C LEU A 45 -60.75 45.29 25.01
N GLU A 46 -61.63 44.84 24.11
CA GLU A 46 -62.11 43.45 24.03
C GLU A 46 -61.30 42.63 23.00
N GLY A 47 -60.35 43.26 22.32
CA GLY A 47 -59.50 42.63 21.31
C GLY A 47 -60.16 42.51 19.94
N LYS A 48 -61.21 43.29 19.65
CA LYS A 48 -61.78 43.44 18.31
C LYS A 48 -60.85 44.30 17.46
N ILE A 49 -60.45 43.81 16.29
CA ILE A 49 -59.55 44.53 15.39
C ILE A 49 -60.31 45.66 14.71
N LEU A 50 -59.93 46.90 14.99
CA LEU A 50 -60.52 48.12 14.43
C LEU A 50 -59.80 48.58 13.16
N GLN A 51 -58.50 48.31 13.07
CA GLN A 51 -57.66 48.68 11.94
C GLN A 51 -56.50 47.67 11.82
N ALA A 52 -56.07 47.38 10.60
CA ALA A 52 -54.90 46.56 10.34
C ALA A 52 -54.26 47.02 9.02
N ASN A 53 -52.93 47.11 8.97
CA ASN A 53 -52.23 47.47 7.74
C ASN A 53 -52.10 46.27 6.77
N ASP A 54 -51.62 46.54 5.56
CA ASP A 54 -51.43 45.51 4.53
C ASP A 54 -50.44 44.43 4.96
N ALA A 55 -49.45 44.78 5.80
CA ALA A 55 -48.48 43.82 6.32
C ALA A 55 -49.12 42.75 7.22
N VAL A 56 -50.17 43.06 8.00
CA VAL A 56 -50.95 42.05 8.76
C VAL A 56 -51.70 41.11 7.80
N SER A 57 -52.31 41.67 6.76
CA SER A 57 -53.03 40.88 5.74
C SER A 57 -52.08 39.95 4.98
N HIS A 58 -50.88 40.43 4.60
CA HIS A 58 -49.83 39.63 3.98
C HIS A 58 -49.29 38.54 4.91
N LEU A 59 -49.09 38.84 6.20
CA LEU A 59 -48.61 37.87 7.18
C LEU A 59 -49.61 36.72 7.37
N LEU A 60 -50.89 37.06 7.59
CA LEU A 60 -51.92 36.08 7.94
C LEU A 60 -52.65 35.48 6.73
N GLY A 61 -52.52 36.09 5.55
CA GLY A 61 -53.18 35.65 4.31
C GLY A 61 -54.69 35.89 4.26
N PHE A 62 -55.24 36.68 5.19
CA PHE A 62 -56.63 37.12 5.18
C PHE A 62 -56.76 38.45 4.45
N ARG A 63 -57.93 38.71 3.86
CA ARG A 63 -58.24 40.04 3.34
C ARG A 63 -58.55 41.00 4.50
N GLN A 64 -58.38 42.30 4.26
CA GLN A 64 -58.60 43.32 5.28
C GLN A 64 -60.04 43.30 5.82
N ASP A 65 -61.04 43.08 4.96
CA ASP A 65 -62.46 42.95 5.32
C ASP A 65 -62.75 41.71 6.18
N GLU A 66 -61.91 40.67 6.12
CA GLU A 66 -62.01 39.48 6.95
C GLU A 66 -61.32 39.63 8.31
N LEU A 67 -60.40 40.58 8.45
CA LEU A 67 -59.68 40.88 9.69
C LEU A 67 -60.41 41.94 10.51
N LEU A 68 -60.95 42.97 9.84
CA LEU A 68 -61.65 44.06 10.49
C LEU A 68 -62.92 43.57 11.19
N GLU A 69 -63.17 44.17 12.34
CA GLU A 69 -64.28 43.86 13.23
C GLU A 69 -64.32 42.41 13.77
N GLN A 70 -63.30 41.60 13.52
CA GLN A 70 -63.16 40.29 14.13
C GLN A 70 -62.45 40.39 15.48
N SER A 71 -62.81 39.50 16.40
CA SER A 71 -62.04 39.30 17.63
C SER A 71 -60.74 38.58 17.31
N LEU A 72 -59.62 39.11 17.82
CA LEU A 72 -58.30 38.51 17.64
C LEU A 72 -58.22 37.08 18.20
N ALA A 73 -59.05 36.76 19.20
CA ALA A 73 -59.23 35.43 19.76
C ALA A 73 -59.65 34.37 18.71
N ARG A 74 -60.28 34.79 17.61
CA ARG A 74 -60.66 33.91 16.48
C ARG A 74 -59.45 33.29 15.79
N PHE A 75 -58.33 34.02 15.76
CA PHE A 75 -57.14 33.62 15.01
C PHE A 75 -56.14 32.85 15.87
N ILE A 76 -56.34 32.69 17.18
CA ILE A 76 -55.38 32.08 18.10
C ILE A 76 -56.03 30.92 18.86
N SER A 77 -55.24 30.09 19.54
CA SER A 77 -55.79 28.98 20.33
C SER A 77 -56.53 29.47 21.59
N PRO A 78 -57.41 28.66 22.20
CA PRO A 78 -58.07 29.01 23.47
C PRO A 78 -57.10 29.24 24.63
N GLN A 79 -55.93 28.58 24.62
CA GLN A 79 -54.88 28.80 25.62
C GLN A 79 -54.23 30.18 25.43
N GLU A 80 -53.84 30.50 24.19
CA GLU A 80 -53.24 31.79 23.84
C GLU A 80 -54.22 32.95 23.97
N THR A 81 -55.52 32.71 23.82
CA THR A 81 -56.55 33.72 24.09
C THR A 81 -56.44 34.24 25.52
N ARG A 82 -56.18 33.35 26.50
CA ARG A 82 -56.00 33.75 27.90
C ARG A 82 -54.75 34.60 28.10
N GLU A 83 -53.65 34.21 27.44
CA GLU A 83 -52.37 34.94 27.48
C GLU A 83 -52.50 36.31 26.80
N PHE A 84 -53.23 36.39 25.69
CA PHE A 84 -53.54 37.64 25.00
C PHE A 84 -54.44 38.55 25.83
N THR A 85 -55.48 38.03 26.48
CA THR A 85 -56.31 38.83 27.41
C THR A 85 -55.47 39.36 28.58
N ALA A 86 -54.51 38.59 29.09
CA ALA A 86 -53.58 39.05 30.11
C ALA A 86 -52.66 40.16 29.57
N ALA A 87 -52.16 40.02 28.34
CA ALA A 87 -51.35 41.05 27.67
C ALA A 87 -52.16 42.35 27.44
N LEU A 88 -53.42 42.27 27.02
CA LEU A 88 -54.30 43.44 26.89
C LEU A 88 -54.56 44.10 28.25
N ARG A 89 -54.78 43.32 29.31
CA ARG A 89 -54.92 43.87 30.67
C ARG A 89 -53.64 44.57 31.12
N GLU A 90 -52.48 43.99 30.83
CA GLU A 90 -51.19 44.63 31.11
C GLU A 90 -51.04 45.96 30.35
N VAL A 91 -51.48 46.02 29.09
CA VAL A 91 -51.51 47.27 28.32
C VAL A 91 -52.42 48.31 28.98
N VAL A 92 -53.59 47.92 29.50
CA VAL A 92 -54.49 48.83 30.22
C VAL A 92 -53.87 49.32 31.53
N GLU A 93 -53.24 48.44 32.30
CA GLU A 93 -52.68 48.76 33.62
C GLU A 93 -51.34 49.52 33.54
N ARG A 94 -50.45 49.10 32.66
CA ARG A 94 -49.05 49.58 32.56
C ARG A 94 -48.76 50.41 31.33
N GLY A 95 -49.70 50.48 30.38
CA GLY A 95 -49.55 51.23 29.13
C GLY A 95 -48.80 50.51 28.02
N VAL A 96 -48.08 49.41 28.30
CA VAL A 96 -47.29 48.65 27.32
C VAL A 96 -47.14 47.19 27.73
N THR A 97 -47.11 46.31 26.75
CA THR A 97 -46.64 44.92 26.88
C THR A 97 -45.59 44.65 25.81
N ARG A 98 -44.59 43.83 26.13
CA ARG A 98 -43.46 43.53 25.23
C ARG A 98 -43.20 42.04 25.16
N ASN A 99 -42.90 41.55 23.96
CA ASN A 99 -42.57 40.16 23.67
C ASN A 99 -43.62 39.15 24.12
N ALA A 100 -44.90 39.52 24.09
CA ALA A 100 -45.99 38.59 24.35
C ALA A 100 -46.05 37.57 23.19
N ARG A 101 -46.12 36.27 23.49
CA ARG A 101 -46.22 35.27 22.44
C ARG A 101 -47.64 35.24 21.89
N LEU A 102 -47.77 35.27 20.57
CA LEU A 102 -49.04 35.15 19.88
C LEU A 102 -48.81 34.32 18.63
N ASN A 103 -49.52 33.22 18.45
CA ASN A 103 -49.33 32.37 17.28
C ASN A 103 -50.61 32.31 16.42
N PRO A 104 -50.90 33.38 15.67
CA PRO A 104 -52.10 33.44 14.85
C PRO A 104 -52.07 32.37 13.75
N ARG A 105 -53.24 31.79 13.51
CA ARG A 105 -53.53 30.87 12.43
C ARG A 105 -53.86 31.67 11.17
N SER A 106 -53.12 31.42 10.10
CA SER A 106 -53.33 32.02 8.79
C SER A 106 -54.60 31.50 8.11
N ALA A 107 -54.99 32.13 7.01
CA ALA A 107 -56.08 31.66 6.14
C ALA A 107 -55.83 30.26 5.56
N SER A 108 -54.57 29.85 5.40
CA SER A 108 -54.19 28.49 4.98
C SER A 108 -54.25 27.45 6.09
N GLY A 109 -54.48 27.89 7.34
CA GLY A 109 -54.52 27.02 8.52
C GLY A 109 -53.16 26.82 9.21
N GLU A 110 -52.07 27.39 8.65
CA GLU A 110 -50.72 27.41 9.25
C GLU A 110 -50.71 28.24 10.53
N VAL A 111 -50.03 27.77 11.57
CA VAL A 111 -49.82 28.55 12.80
C VAL A 111 -48.51 29.33 12.64
N ILE A 112 -48.60 30.66 12.64
CA ILE A 112 -47.45 31.54 12.43
C ILE A 112 -46.94 31.98 13.80
N PRO A 113 -45.72 31.61 14.22
CA PRO A 113 -45.17 32.08 15.47
C PRO A 113 -44.86 33.58 15.41
N THR A 114 -45.49 34.37 16.27
CA THR A 114 -45.24 35.82 16.33
C THR A 114 -44.96 36.31 17.75
N SER A 115 -44.18 37.38 17.83
CA SER A 115 -43.99 38.17 19.04
C SER A 115 -44.83 39.45 18.95
N LEU A 116 -45.74 39.64 19.89
CA LEU A 116 -46.60 40.81 20.03
C LEU A 116 -45.95 41.83 20.97
N ASN A 117 -45.75 43.04 20.46
CA ASN A 117 -45.57 44.23 21.28
C ASN A 117 -46.83 45.07 21.16
N ALA A 118 -47.44 45.46 22.29
CA ALA A 118 -48.62 46.31 22.24
C ALA A 118 -48.50 47.50 23.19
N SER A 119 -49.07 48.64 22.78
CA SER A 119 -49.11 49.87 23.56
C SER A 119 -50.55 50.38 23.67
N ALA A 120 -50.85 51.09 24.76
CA ALA A 120 -52.17 51.62 25.02
C ALA A 120 -52.50 52.76 24.06
N LEU A 121 -53.64 52.66 23.36
CA LEU A 121 -54.23 53.77 22.63
C LEU A 121 -55.08 54.59 23.60
N ARG A 122 -54.81 55.90 23.71
CA ARG A 122 -55.49 56.80 24.64
C ARG A 122 -56.27 57.89 23.90
N ASP A 123 -57.42 58.28 24.46
CA ASP A 123 -58.18 59.44 23.99
C ASP A 123 -57.55 60.77 24.45
N ALA A 124 -58.17 61.89 24.07
CA ALA A 124 -57.73 63.24 24.42
C ALA A 124 -57.71 63.51 25.94
N ASP A 125 -58.50 62.75 26.72
CA ASP A 125 -58.57 62.84 28.17
C ASP A 125 -57.60 61.87 28.87
N GLY A 126 -56.77 61.14 28.09
CA GLY A 126 -55.76 60.21 28.58
C GLY A 126 -56.29 58.85 28.99
N LYS A 127 -57.58 58.57 28.76
CA LYS A 127 -58.20 57.27 29.05
C LYS A 127 -57.83 56.26 27.97
N VAL A 128 -57.52 55.03 28.37
CA VAL A 128 -57.22 53.95 27.41
C VAL A 128 -58.51 53.53 26.70
N ILE A 129 -58.52 53.65 25.38
CA ILE A 129 -59.65 53.33 24.50
C ILE A 129 -59.39 52.10 23.62
N GLY A 130 -58.16 51.59 23.61
CA GLY A 130 -57.77 50.42 22.83
C GLY A 130 -56.28 50.10 22.96
N ALA A 131 -55.76 49.28 22.05
CA ALA A 131 -54.35 48.95 21.96
C ALA A 131 -53.84 49.01 20.52
N ILE A 132 -52.61 49.47 20.33
CA ILE A 132 -51.86 49.34 19.08
C ILE A 132 -50.94 48.13 19.24
N GLY A 133 -51.12 47.10 18.42
CA GLY A 133 -50.31 45.89 18.42
C GLY A 133 -49.40 45.81 17.19
N ILE A 134 -48.16 45.39 17.41
CA ILE A 134 -47.16 45.10 16.38
C ILE A 134 -46.80 43.62 16.49
N LEU A 135 -46.97 42.87 15.41
CA LEU A 135 -46.58 41.47 15.33
C LEU A 135 -45.22 41.35 14.63
N ARG A 136 -44.30 40.61 15.23
CA ARG A 136 -43.04 40.23 14.61
C ARG A 136 -43.06 38.75 14.26
N ASP A 137 -42.91 38.42 12.98
CA ASP A 137 -42.76 37.03 12.53
C ASP A 137 -41.46 36.43 13.07
N MET A 138 -41.58 35.30 13.76
CA MET A 138 -40.46 34.59 14.37
C MET A 138 -39.97 33.41 13.52
N ARG A 139 -40.66 33.07 12.41
CA ARG A 139 -40.32 31.89 11.57
C ARG A 139 -38.90 31.94 11.04
N GLU A 140 -38.44 33.08 10.52
CA GLU A 140 -37.08 33.19 9.98
C GLU A 140 -36.02 33.09 11.08
N LEU A 141 -36.31 33.63 12.27
CA LEU A 141 -35.42 33.49 13.42
C LEU A 141 -35.36 32.04 13.93
N ASP A 142 -36.52 31.38 14.05
CA ASP A 142 -36.63 30.00 14.47
C ASP A 142 -36.00 29.05 13.46
N LYS A 143 -36.18 29.29 12.15
CA LYS A 143 -35.49 28.57 11.07
C LYS A 143 -33.98 28.76 11.14
N ALA A 144 -33.50 30.00 11.29
CA ALA A 144 -32.07 30.28 11.39
C ALA A 144 -31.45 29.59 12.63
N ARG A 145 -32.16 29.61 13.76
CA ARG A 145 -31.76 28.93 14.98
C ARG A 145 -31.73 27.41 14.81
N ALA A 146 -32.80 26.82 14.29
CA ALA A 146 -32.89 25.38 14.04
C ALA A 146 -31.83 24.92 13.04
N TYR A 147 -31.53 25.73 12.02
CA TYR A 147 -30.46 25.48 11.07
C TYR A 147 -29.09 25.47 11.77
N ALA A 148 -28.78 26.49 12.58
CA ALA A 148 -27.53 26.56 13.34
C ALA A 148 -27.36 25.38 14.33
N GLU A 149 -28.43 25.01 15.04
CA GLU A 149 -28.44 23.85 15.94
C GLU A 149 -28.21 22.54 15.17
N SER A 150 -28.84 22.41 13.98
CA SER A 150 -28.66 21.26 13.08
C SER A 150 -27.24 21.15 12.55
N LEU A 151 -26.56 22.26 12.23
CA LEU A 151 -25.18 22.26 11.77
C LEU A 151 -24.23 21.65 12.81
N ILE A 152 -24.39 22.02 14.08
CA ILE A 152 -23.57 21.46 15.17
C ILE A 152 -23.95 20.00 15.39
N LYS A 153 -25.25 19.70 15.52
CA LYS A 153 -25.74 18.37 15.88
C LYS A 153 -25.38 17.30 14.83
N ASN A 154 -25.46 17.65 13.55
CA ASN A 154 -25.20 16.73 12.44
C ASN A 154 -23.77 16.82 11.89
N ALA A 155 -22.88 17.58 12.52
CA ALA A 155 -21.47 17.59 12.13
C ALA A 155 -20.88 16.18 12.31
N PRO A 156 -20.18 15.64 11.30
CA PRO A 156 -19.60 14.29 11.37
C PRO A 156 -18.45 14.22 12.38
N ASP A 157 -17.69 15.31 12.52
CA ASP A 157 -16.65 15.41 13.51
C ASP A 157 -17.25 15.70 14.90
N PRO A 158 -16.64 15.20 15.99
CA PRO A 158 -17.01 15.57 17.36
C PRO A 158 -16.86 17.07 17.61
N VAL A 159 -17.99 17.77 17.76
CA VAL A 159 -18.05 19.21 18.02
C VAL A 159 -18.71 19.48 19.38
N PHE A 160 -18.08 20.35 20.17
CA PHE A 160 -18.65 20.84 21.42
C PHE A 160 -18.45 22.34 21.58
N VAL A 161 -19.29 22.95 22.42
CA VAL A 161 -19.19 24.34 22.86
C VAL A 161 -18.91 24.32 24.35
N SER A 162 -17.91 25.08 24.80
CA SER A 162 -17.61 25.27 26.21
C SER A 162 -17.64 26.74 26.62
N ASP A 163 -17.81 26.99 27.91
CA ASP A 163 -17.50 28.30 28.48
C ASP A 163 -15.97 28.51 28.61
N LEU A 164 -15.58 29.64 29.20
CA LEU A 164 -14.19 30.02 29.43
C LEU A 164 -13.48 29.19 30.52
N GLU A 165 -14.23 28.44 31.33
CA GLU A 165 -13.71 27.53 32.36
C GLU A 165 -13.62 26.09 31.83
N GLY A 166 -14.05 25.85 30.58
CA GLY A 166 -14.05 24.54 29.95
C GLY A 166 -15.22 23.65 30.36
N LYS A 167 -16.31 24.23 30.91
CA LYS A 167 -17.58 23.51 31.11
C LYS A 167 -18.26 23.33 29.75
N ILE A 168 -18.61 22.09 29.41
CA ILE A 168 -19.27 21.77 28.14
C ILE A 168 -20.73 22.22 28.20
N LEU A 169 -21.10 23.19 27.37
CA LEU A 169 -22.45 23.76 27.27
C LEU A 169 -23.29 23.03 26.21
N GLN A 170 -22.66 22.57 25.14
CA GLN A 170 -23.30 21.85 24.05
C GLN A 170 -22.32 20.84 23.47
N ALA A 171 -22.81 19.68 23.05
CA ALA A 171 -22.04 18.66 22.35
C ALA A 171 -22.93 17.94 21.34
N ASN A 172 -22.38 17.63 20.16
CA ASN A 172 -23.07 16.84 19.16
C ASN A 172 -23.01 15.33 19.46
N ASP A 173 -23.77 14.55 18.68
CA ASP A 173 -23.85 13.10 18.88
C ASP A 173 -22.50 12.41 18.65
N ALA A 174 -21.63 12.97 17.79
CA ALA A 174 -20.29 12.45 17.52
C ALA A 174 -19.36 12.53 18.75
N VAL A 175 -19.50 13.52 19.63
CA VAL A 175 -18.75 13.57 20.92
C VAL A 175 -19.16 12.39 21.82
N SER A 176 -20.46 12.14 21.96
CA SER A 176 -20.97 11.02 22.74
C SER A 176 -20.54 9.67 22.15
N GLN A 177 -20.57 9.52 20.82
CA GLN A 177 -20.09 8.31 20.15
C GLN A 177 -18.59 8.09 20.34
N LEU A 178 -17.78 9.16 20.26
CA LEU A 178 -16.35 9.08 20.47
C LEU A 178 -16.03 8.63 21.91
N LEU A 179 -16.62 9.30 22.90
CA LEU A 179 -16.28 9.07 24.31
C LEU A 179 -17.05 7.90 24.94
N GLY A 180 -18.15 7.44 24.34
CA GLY A 180 -19.02 6.40 24.87
C GLY A 180 -19.87 6.82 26.07
N PHE A 181 -19.97 8.13 26.36
CA PHE A 181 -20.86 8.69 27.38
C PHE A 181 -22.18 9.15 26.77
N ARG A 182 -23.25 9.11 27.56
CA ARG A 182 -24.52 9.71 27.15
C ARG A 182 -24.39 11.24 27.12
N GLN A 183 -25.23 11.89 26.31
CA GLN A 183 -25.18 13.34 26.16
C GLN A 183 -25.39 14.08 27.49
N ASP A 184 -26.28 13.57 28.35
CA ASP A 184 -26.53 14.10 29.69
C ASP A 184 -25.34 13.93 30.66
N GLU A 185 -24.44 12.99 30.39
CA GLU A 185 -23.21 12.79 31.18
C GLU A 185 -22.05 13.66 30.72
N VAL A 186 -22.11 14.17 29.48
CA VAL A 186 -21.09 15.06 28.90
C VAL A 186 -21.45 16.52 29.14
N LEU A 187 -22.73 16.87 28.98
CA LEU A 187 -23.22 18.22 29.19
C LEU A 187 -23.02 18.66 30.64
N GLU A 188 -22.71 19.94 30.80
CA GLU A 188 -22.43 20.60 32.06
C GLU A 188 -21.24 20.05 32.87
N GLN A 189 -20.47 19.11 32.31
CA GLN A 189 -19.22 18.65 32.91
C GLN A 189 -18.05 19.51 32.47
N SER A 190 -17.05 19.65 33.35
CA SER A 190 -15.76 20.23 32.97
C SER A 190 -14.99 19.26 32.09
N LEU A 191 -14.42 19.75 31.00
CA LEU A 191 -13.61 18.95 30.08
C LEU A 191 -12.42 18.28 30.79
N SER A 192 -11.90 18.89 31.86
CA SER A 192 -10.86 18.33 32.73
C SER A 192 -11.21 16.96 33.32
N ARG A 193 -12.50 16.64 33.48
CA ARG A 193 -12.99 15.32 33.93
C ARG A 193 -12.58 14.19 32.98
N PHE A 194 -12.50 14.48 31.70
CA PHE A 194 -12.26 13.48 30.66
C PHE A 194 -10.78 13.34 30.32
N ILE A 195 -9.88 14.15 30.85
CA ILE A 195 -8.46 14.15 30.48
C ILE A 195 -7.56 14.00 31.71
N SER A 196 -6.26 13.78 31.51
CA SER A 196 -5.32 13.72 32.62
C SER A 196 -5.05 15.11 33.24
N PRO A 197 -4.51 15.17 34.48
CA PRO A 197 -4.12 16.44 35.10
C PRO A 197 -3.04 17.20 34.33
N GLU A 198 -2.15 16.50 33.62
CA GLU A 198 -1.11 17.11 32.78
C GLU A 198 -1.74 17.78 31.55
N GLU A 199 -2.61 17.04 30.84
CA GLU A 199 -3.35 17.56 29.68
C GLU A 199 -4.32 18.67 30.05
N THR A 200 -4.84 18.69 31.28
CA THR A 200 -5.67 19.80 31.77
C THR A 200 -4.91 21.13 31.71
N ARG A 201 -3.59 21.11 31.98
CA ARG A 201 -2.76 22.32 31.87
C ARG A 201 -2.59 22.75 30.42
N GLU A 202 -2.35 21.79 29.51
CA GLU A 202 -2.25 22.05 28.07
C GLU A 202 -3.57 22.59 27.50
N PHE A 203 -4.69 22.00 27.88
CA PHE A 203 -6.03 22.45 27.51
C PHE A 203 -6.32 23.87 28.04
N THR A 204 -5.94 24.18 29.27
CA THR A 204 -6.09 25.52 29.83
C THR A 204 -5.23 26.55 29.09
N ALA A 205 -4.06 26.14 28.59
CA ALA A 205 -3.22 26.99 27.73
C ALA A 205 -3.87 27.18 26.35
N ALA A 206 -4.45 26.13 25.77
CA ALA A 206 -5.22 26.21 24.53
C ALA A 206 -6.44 27.14 24.66
N LEU A 207 -7.21 27.05 25.74
CA LEU A 207 -8.33 27.97 25.99
C LEU A 207 -7.86 29.42 26.11
N ARG A 208 -6.74 29.67 26.81
CA ARG A 208 -6.15 31.02 26.88
C ARG A 208 -5.72 31.54 25.52
N GLU A 209 -5.09 30.70 24.70
CA GLU A 209 -4.73 31.06 23.33
C GLU A 209 -5.98 31.37 22.48
N VAL A 210 -7.07 30.62 22.64
CA VAL A 210 -8.36 30.95 22.00
C VAL A 210 -8.87 32.32 22.44
N VAL A 211 -8.76 32.68 23.72
CA VAL A 211 -9.17 34.00 24.22
C VAL A 211 -8.30 35.12 23.64
N GLU A 212 -6.98 34.91 23.58
CA GLU A 212 -6.01 35.93 23.13
C GLU A 212 -5.97 36.08 21.60
N ARG A 213 -5.91 34.97 20.87
CA ARG A 213 -5.68 34.92 19.41
C ARG A 213 -6.94 34.58 18.61
N GLY A 214 -8.00 34.13 19.27
CA GLY A 214 -9.25 33.71 18.63
C GLY A 214 -9.28 32.27 18.14
N VAL A 215 -8.14 31.56 18.08
CA VAL A 215 -8.04 30.19 17.56
C VAL A 215 -6.85 29.45 18.16
N THR A 216 -7.02 28.15 18.39
CA THR A 216 -5.95 27.18 18.65
C THR A 216 -6.07 26.02 17.69
N ARG A 217 -4.94 25.50 17.21
CA ARG A 217 -4.88 24.39 16.26
C ARG A 217 -3.98 23.27 16.76
N ASN A 218 -4.39 22.03 16.49
CA ASN A 218 -3.64 20.81 16.76
C ASN A 218 -3.17 20.67 18.23
N ALA A 219 -3.95 21.19 19.19
CA ALA A 219 -3.68 20.94 20.60
C ALA A 219 -3.88 19.44 20.88
N ARG A 220 -2.95 18.81 21.57
CA ARG A 220 -3.09 17.40 21.92
C ARG A 220 -4.08 17.27 23.06
N LEU A 221 -5.02 16.34 22.92
CA LEU A 221 -6.01 16.07 23.94
C LEU A 221 -6.35 14.58 23.87
N ASN A 222 -6.12 13.81 24.93
CA ASN A 222 -6.44 12.38 24.89
C ASN A 222 -7.55 12.04 25.88
N PRO A 223 -8.82 12.29 25.53
CA PRO A 223 -9.92 12.05 26.44
C PRO A 223 -10.07 10.56 26.74
N ARG A 224 -10.45 10.27 27.98
CA ARG A 224 -10.79 8.97 28.50
C ARG A 224 -12.28 8.72 28.28
N SER A 225 -12.55 7.63 27.58
CA SER A 225 -13.90 7.13 27.34
C SER A 225 -14.55 6.53 28.60
N ALA A 226 -15.85 6.26 28.52
CA ALA A 226 -16.61 5.59 29.58
C ALA A 226 -16.06 4.19 29.93
N SER A 227 -15.41 3.50 28.99
CA SER A 227 -14.75 2.21 29.23
C SER A 227 -13.38 2.33 29.90
N GLY A 228 -12.88 3.55 30.10
CA GLY A 228 -11.56 3.84 30.64
C GLY A 228 -10.45 3.90 29.59
N GLN A 229 -10.74 3.61 28.31
CA GLN A 229 -9.79 3.72 27.20
C GLN A 229 -9.44 5.20 26.95
N VAL A 230 -8.14 5.50 26.83
CA VAL A 230 -7.63 6.80 26.38
C VAL A 230 -7.71 6.85 24.86
N ILE A 231 -8.37 7.86 24.31
CA ILE A 231 -8.56 8.05 22.87
C ILE A 231 -7.60 9.15 22.42
N PRO A 232 -6.64 8.86 21.54
CA PRO A 232 -5.75 9.90 21.02
C PRO A 232 -6.55 10.85 20.12
N THR A 233 -6.62 12.13 20.49
CA THR A 233 -7.28 13.16 19.68
C THR A 233 -6.44 14.41 19.52
N THR A 234 -6.76 15.18 18.47
CA THR A 234 -6.30 16.56 18.33
C THR A 234 -7.49 17.51 18.43
N LEU A 235 -7.30 18.61 19.16
CA LEU A 235 -8.29 19.66 19.39
C LEU A 235 -7.96 20.87 18.52
N ASN A 236 -8.93 21.27 17.72
CA ASN A 236 -8.97 22.61 17.12
C ASN A 236 -10.07 23.39 17.83
N ALA A 237 -9.77 24.59 18.30
CA ALA A 237 -10.73 25.42 19.03
C ALA A 237 -10.78 26.83 18.48
N SER A 238 -11.98 27.43 18.46
CA SER A 238 -12.20 28.81 18.01
C SER A 238 -13.05 29.59 19.01
N ALA A 239 -12.83 30.89 19.10
CA ALA A 239 -13.51 31.74 20.07
C ALA A 239 -15.00 31.91 19.72
N LEU A 240 -15.89 31.60 20.66
CA LEU A 240 -17.29 31.98 20.60
C LEU A 240 -17.43 33.40 21.14
N ARG A 241 -18.03 34.30 20.33
CA ARG A 241 -18.18 35.71 20.67
C ARG A 241 -19.64 36.12 20.77
N ASP A 242 -19.93 37.02 21.69
CA ASP A 242 -21.23 37.69 21.76
C ASP A 242 -21.37 38.80 20.68
N PRO A 243 -22.55 39.44 20.54
CA PRO A 243 -22.75 40.54 19.61
C PRO A 243 -21.82 41.75 19.82
N GLU A 244 -21.24 41.91 21.02
CA GLU A 244 -20.28 42.96 21.38
C GLU A 244 -18.83 42.55 21.08
N ARG A 245 -18.62 41.40 20.42
CA ARG A 245 -17.32 40.78 20.07
C ARG A 245 -16.50 40.29 21.26
N LYS A 246 -17.07 40.25 22.46
CA LYS A 246 -16.41 39.70 23.64
C LYS A 246 -16.41 38.18 23.55
N VAL A 247 -15.29 37.55 23.90
CA VAL A 247 -15.21 36.08 23.94
C VAL A 247 -16.00 35.58 25.15
N ILE A 248 -16.99 34.74 24.89
CA ILE A 248 -17.89 34.15 25.91
C ILE A 248 -17.68 32.65 26.08
N GLY A 249 -16.87 32.02 25.22
CA GLY A 249 -16.58 30.59 25.26
C GLY A 249 -15.72 30.15 24.08
N ALA A 250 -15.68 28.84 23.85
CA ALA A 250 -14.96 28.22 22.73
C ALA A 250 -15.80 27.15 22.03
N ILE A 251 -15.66 27.06 20.71
CA ILE A 251 -16.14 25.94 19.91
C ILE A 251 -14.95 25.03 19.65
N GLY A 252 -14.99 23.81 20.19
CA GLY A 252 -13.96 22.79 20.05
C GLY A 252 -14.38 21.70 19.07
N VAL A 253 -13.43 21.27 18.23
CA VAL A 253 -13.56 20.13 17.32
C VAL A 253 -12.46 19.14 17.66
N LEU A 254 -12.84 17.90 18.00
CA LEU A 254 -11.90 16.81 18.24
C LEU A 254 -11.76 15.98 16.98
N ARG A 255 -10.53 15.64 16.63
CA ARG A 255 -10.23 14.68 15.57
C ARG A 255 -9.63 13.43 16.17
N ASP A 256 -10.29 12.28 15.96
CA ASP A 256 -9.80 10.96 16.35
C ASP A 256 -8.57 10.59 15.53
N MET A 257 -7.47 10.27 16.21
CA MET A 257 -6.20 9.91 15.59
C MET A 257 -6.01 8.39 15.50
N ARG A 258 -6.90 7.57 16.08
CA ARG A 258 -6.73 6.10 16.13
C ARG A 258 -6.60 5.48 14.76
N GLU A 259 -7.43 5.85 13.78
CA GLU A 259 -7.36 5.27 12.44
C GLU A 259 -6.09 5.71 11.70
N LEU A 260 -5.63 6.95 11.92
CA LEU A 260 -4.37 7.43 11.35
C LEU A 260 -3.17 6.71 11.99
N ASP A 261 -3.18 6.59 13.31
CA ASP A 261 -2.13 5.90 14.07
C ASP A 261 -2.09 4.40 13.73
N LYS A 262 -3.24 3.75 13.58
CA LYS A 262 -3.34 2.37 13.09
C LYS A 262 -2.80 2.23 11.68
N ALA A 263 -3.19 3.11 10.75
CA ALA A 263 -2.72 3.06 9.37
C ALA A 263 -1.20 3.26 9.30
N ARG A 264 -0.67 4.19 10.10
CA ARG A 264 0.76 4.44 10.25
C ARG A 264 1.48 3.22 10.84
N ALA A 265 1.01 2.69 11.96
CA ALA A 265 1.59 1.52 12.60
C ALA A 265 1.54 0.28 11.70
N TYR A 266 0.46 0.13 10.92
CA TYR A 266 0.32 -0.93 9.93
C TYR A 266 1.36 -0.77 8.80
N ALA A 267 1.50 0.42 8.23
CA ALA A 267 2.51 0.70 7.21
C ALA A 267 3.94 0.49 7.73
N GLU A 268 4.26 0.96 8.94
CA GLU A 268 5.55 0.74 9.60
C GLU A 268 5.81 -0.76 9.81
N SER A 269 4.79 -1.51 10.22
CA SER A 269 4.86 -2.97 10.41
C SER A 269 5.10 -3.73 9.11
N LEU A 270 4.46 -3.32 8.00
CA LEU A 270 4.66 -3.95 6.69
C LEU A 270 6.11 -3.86 6.23
N ILE A 271 6.75 -2.70 6.39
CA ILE A 271 8.16 -2.53 6.02
C ILE A 271 9.04 -3.32 6.99
N LYS A 272 8.81 -3.16 8.30
CA LYS A 272 9.64 -3.77 9.34
C LYS A 272 9.67 -5.30 9.25
N ASN A 273 8.53 -5.91 8.98
CA ASN A 273 8.37 -7.37 8.92
C ASN A 273 8.47 -7.94 7.50
N ALA A 274 8.84 -7.13 6.49
CA ALA A 274 9.06 -7.64 5.15
C ALA A 274 10.21 -8.69 5.16
N PRO A 275 10.03 -9.86 4.52
CA PRO A 275 11.02 -10.94 4.55
C PRO A 275 12.29 -10.58 3.78
N ASP A 276 12.16 -9.81 2.70
CA ASP A 276 13.29 -9.30 1.95
C ASP A 276 13.92 -8.11 2.69
N PRO A 277 15.26 -7.99 2.70
CA PRO A 277 15.94 -6.81 3.21
C PRO A 277 15.53 -5.53 2.47
N VAL A 278 14.83 -4.63 3.17
CA VAL A 278 14.37 -3.33 2.64
C VAL A 278 14.98 -2.19 3.43
N PHE A 279 15.50 -1.19 2.72
CA PHE A 279 15.97 0.07 3.31
C PHE A 279 15.45 1.28 2.54
N VAL A 280 15.42 2.42 3.22
CA VAL A 280 15.09 3.73 2.66
C VAL A 280 16.31 4.62 2.84
N SER A 281 16.72 5.33 1.78
CA SER A 281 17.75 6.35 1.85
C SER A 281 17.24 7.71 1.38
N ASP A 282 17.91 8.78 1.79
CA ASP A 282 17.77 10.08 1.15
C ASP A 282 18.51 10.15 -0.19
N LEU A 283 18.50 11.33 -0.81
CA LEU A 283 19.18 11.61 -2.08
C LEU A 283 20.71 11.58 -2.00
N GLU A 284 21.28 11.67 -0.79
CA GLU A 284 22.72 11.60 -0.53
C GLU A 284 23.17 10.18 -0.14
N GLY A 285 22.23 9.22 -0.10
CA GLY A 285 22.50 7.84 0.28
C GLY A 285 22.67 7.63 1.78
N LYS A 286 22.17 8.55 2.62
CA LYS A 286 22.02 8.33 4.06
C LYS A 286 20.85 7.37 4.30
N ILE A 287 21.08 6.29 5.03
CA ILE A 287 20.05 5.31 5.37
C ILE A 287 19.11 5.93 6.42
N LEU A 288 17.86 6.18 6.05
CA LEU A 288 16.84 6.75 6.93
C LEU A 288 16.08 5.66 7.69
N GLN A 289 15.86 4.51 7.04
CA GLN A 289 15.12 3.40 7.60
C GLN A 289 15.64 2.09 7.02
N ALA A 290 15.59 1.02 7.82
CA ALA A 290 15.88 -0.33 7.38
C ALA A 290 15.02 -1.31 8.20
N ASN A 291 14.63 -2.43 7.58
CA ASN A 291 13.82 -3.45 8.24
C ASN A 291 14.69 -4.50 8.96
N ASP A 292 14.04 -5.39 9.71
CA ASP A 292 14.73 -6.41 10.51
C ASP A 292 15.55 -7.37 9.63
N ALA A 293 15.14 -7.60 8.38
CA ALA A 293 15.87 -8.42 7.42
C ALA A 293 17.21 -7.80 6.97
N VAL A 294 17.32 -6.48 6.85
CA VAL A 294 18.61 -5.80 6.58
C VAL A 294 19.58 -6.00 7.73
N PHE A 295 19.11 -5.83 8.97
CA PHE A 295 19.95 -6.02 10.16
C PHE A 295 20.38 -7.48 10.31
N ALA A 296 19.48 -8.43 10.03
CA ALA A 296 19.81 -9.86 10.03
C ALA A 296 20.82 -10.23 8.93
N LEU A 297 20.70 -9.64 7.73
CA LEU A 297 21.62 -9.88 6.63
C LEU A 297 23.02 -9.32 6.92
N LEU A 298 23.10 -8.05 7.35
CA LEU A 298 24.37 -7.33 7.50
C LEU A 298 24.98 -7.45 8.91
N GLY A 299 24.22 -7.89 9.91
CA GLY A 299 24.67 -8.05 11.28
C GLY A 299 24.89 -6.75 12.08
N PHE A 300 24.46 -5.60 11.56
CA PHE A 300 24.52 -4.32 12.28
C PHE A 300 23.34 -4.16 13.23
N ARG A 301 23.56 -3.41 14.31
CA ARG A 301 22.46 -2.91 15.14
C ARG A 301 21.75 -1.73 14.45
N PRO A 302 20.46 -1.48 14.73
CA PRO A 302 19.74 -0.34 14.17
C PRO A 302 20.46 1.00 14.39
N ASP A 303 20.98 1.24 15.59
CA ASP A 303 21.71 2.46 15.95
C ASP A 303 23.05 2.63 15.24
N GLU A 304 23.60 1.57 14.65
CA GLU A 304 24.89 1.60 13.95
C GLU A 304 24.75 1.85 12.44
N LEU A 305 23.57 1.58 11.87
CA LEU A 305 23.33 1.64 10.44
C LEU A 305 22.37 2.77 10.05
N ILE A 306 21.35 3.04 10.88
CA ILE A 306 20.43 4.16 10.67
C ILE A 306 21.21 5.47 10.81
N GLU A 307 20.87 6.42 9.94
CA GLU A 307 21.55 7.69 9.76
C GLU A 307 23.01 7.62 9.26
N GLN A 308 23.48 6.45 8.86
CA GLN A 308 24.80 6.32 8.22
C GLN A 308 24.70 6.40 6.70
N SER A 309 25.79 6.81 6.05
CA SER A 309 25.91 6.76 4.59
C SER A 309 26.11 5.32 4.12
N LEU A 310 25.48 4.96 2.99
CA LEU A 310 25.70 3.70 2.28
C LEU A 310 27.19 3.44 2.02
N SER A 311 28.01 4.48 1.82
CA SER A 311 29.46 4.37 1.62
C SER A 311 30.23 3.67 2.76
N ARG A 312 29.61 3.51 3.93
CA ARG A 312 30.16 2.74 5.05
C ARG A 312 30.08 1.23 4.82
N ILE A 313 29.08 0.77 4.06
CA ILE A 313 28.82 -0.64 3.84
C ILE A 313 29.16 -1.09 2.42
N ILE A 314 29.12 -0.22 1.41
CA ILE A 314 29.49 -0.56 0.01
C ILE A 314 30.72 0.23 -0.45
N SER A 315 31.33 -0.19 -1.55
CA SER A 315 32.53 0.49 -2.09
C SER A 315 32.23 1.92 -2.57
N PRO A 316 33.26 2.79 -2.68
CA PRO A 316 33.08 4.14 -3.22
C PRO A 316 32.57 4.18 -4.67
N GLU A 317 32.92 3.16 -5.46
CA GLU A 317 32.45 3.01 -6.85
C GLU A 317 30.95 2.70 -6.87
N GLU A 318 30.52 1.66 -6.14
CA GLU A 318 29.10 1.28 -6.01
C GLU A 318 28.25 2.42 -5.41
N THR A 319 28.79 3.17 -4.44
CA THR A 319 28.12 4.35 -3.88
C THR A 319 27.92 5.41 -4.96
N ARG A 320 28.95 5.67 -5.78
CA ARG A 320 28.88 6.68 -6.83
C ARG A 320 27.87 6.30 -7.90
N GLU A 321 27.83 5.03 -8.28
CA GLU A 321 26.84 4.47 -9.21
C GLU A 321 25.41 4.61 -8.67
N PHE A 322 25.19 4.25 -7.40
CA PHE A 322 23.88 4.38 -6.76
C PHE A 322 23.40 5.85 -6.73
N LEU A 323 24.26 6.78 -6.33
CA LEU A 323 23.93 8.20 -6.28
C LEU A 323 23.75 8.82 -7.66
N ALA A 324 24.49 8.35 -8.67
CA ALA A 324 24.30 8.77 -10.06
C ALA A 324 22.92 8.34 -10.57
N ALA A 325 22.52 7.10 -10.29
CA ALA A 325 21.19 6.60 -10.64
C ALA A 325 20.07 7.42 -9.99
N LEU A 326 20.22 7.80 -8.71
CA LEU A 326 19.23 8.66 -8.05
C LEU A 326 19.14 10.06 -8.65
N ARG A 327 20.28 10.69 -8.93
CA ARG A 327 20.32 12.02 -9.57
C ARG A 327 19.67 12.02 -10.95
N GLU A 328 19.91 10.99 -11.75
CA GLU A 328 19.30 10.85 -13.07
C GLU A 328 17.76 10.79 -12.99
N VAL A 329 17.19 10.15 -11.96
CA VAL A 329 15.73 10.17 -11.74
C VAL A 329 15.23 11.57 -11.38
N VAL A 330 15.95 12.28 -10.50
CA VAL A 330 15.59 13.64 -10.07
C VAL A 330 15.63 14.63 -11.25
N GLU A 331 16.74 14.66 -11.99
CA GLU A 331 16.96 15.60 -13.11
C GLU A 331 15.95 15.40 -14.26
N ARG A 332 15.53 14.15 -14.51
CA ARG A 332 14.51 13.84 -15.53
C ARG A 332 13.10 14.31 -15.17
N GLU A 333 12.84 14.60 -13.90
CA GLU A 333 11.53 15.10 -13.46
C GLU A 333 11.47 16.60 -13.37
N ASP A 334 12.56 17.25 -12.98
CA ASP A 334 12.70 18.71 -13.10
C ASP A 334 12.56 19.15 -14.57
N THR A 335 13.00 18.32 -15.52
CA THR A 335 12.80 18.55 -16.96
C THR A 335 11.39 18.21 -17.48
N ARG A 336 10.57 17.45 -16.75
CA ARG A 336 9.14 17.26 -17.08
C ARG A 336 8.25 18.37 -16.51
N ALA A 337 8.70 19.07 -15.47
CA ALA A 337 8.03 20.25 -14.94
C ALA A 337 8.23 21.51 -15.80
N GLY A 338 9.13 21.47 -16.80
CA GLY A 338 9.34 22.55 -17.76
C GLY A 338 9.93 22.05 -19.08
N ALA A 339 9.13 22.19 -20.14
CA ALA A 339 9.47 22.09 -21.57
C ALA A 339 9.25 20.74 -22.28
N ASP A 340 8.27 20.80 -23.20
CA ASP A 340 8.35 20.14 -24.50
C ASP A 340 9.71 20.42 -25.18
N GLN A 341 10.21 19.40 -25.90
CA GLN A 341 11.31 19.38 -26.87
C GLN A 341 12.70 18.90 -26.40
N ALA A 342 12.97 17.65 -26.83
CA ALA A 342 14.16 17.17 -27.54
C ALA A 342 15.56 17.35 -26.91
N SER A 343 16.19 16.26 -26.48
CA SER A 343 17.17 15.51 -27.32
C SER A 343 18.03 14.53 -26.50
N GLN A 344 17.99 13.28 -26.96
CA GLN A 344 18.97 12.17 -26.92
C GLN A 344 19.61 11.66 -25.60
N PRO A 345 19.76 10.32 -25.47
CA PRO A 345 20.23 9.67 -24.25
C PRO A 345 21.75 9.41 -24.28
N ALA A 346 22.43 9.68 -23.15
CA ALA A 346 23.72 9.08 -22.85
C ALA A 346 23.49 7.79 -22.03
N ALA A 347 24.00 6.67 -22.54
CA ALA A 347 24.09 5.37 -21.86
C ALA A 347 25.04 5.48 -20.65
N ALA A 348 24.96 4.72 -19.55
CA ALA A 348 24.20 3.53 -19.24
C ALA A 348 24.03 3.38 -17.71
N LEU A 349 22.79 3.26 -17.23
CA LEU A 349 22.37 2.29 -16.22
C LEU A 349 20.84 2.19 -16.28
N ARG A 350 20.30 0.98 -16.09
CA ARG A 350 18.91 0.60 -16.41
C ARG A 350 17.90 1.10 -15.35
N ALA A 351 17.76 2.41 -15.19
CA ALA A 351 16.56 2.97 -14.59
C ALA A 351 15.47 3.05 -15.68
N ASP A 352 14.36 2.33 -15.53
CA ASP A 352 13.23 2.52 -16.45
C ASP A 352 12.62 3.93 -16.28
N HIS A 353 11.70 4.32 -17.18
CA HIS A 353 11.05 5.64 -17.19
C HIS A 353 10.35 6.06 -15.87
N ARG A 354 10.28 5.17 -14.87
CA ARG A 354 9.69 5.39 -13.54
C ARG A 354 10.72 5.52 -12.41
N GLY A 355 12.01 5.51 -12.72
CA GLY A 355 13.08 5.59 -11.72
C GLY A 355 13.32 4.28 -10.96
N ILE A 356 13.14 3.15 -11.66
CA ILE A 356 13.33 1.80 -11.11
C ILE A 356 14.65 1.23 -11.62
N THR A 357 15.62 1.07 -10.72
CA THR A 357 16.87 0.37 -10.98
C THR A 357 16.69 -1.10 -10.64
N ARG A 358 16.98 -2.01 -11.59
CA ARG A 358 16.79 -3.46 -11.39
C ARG A 358 18.10 -4.24 -11.50
N ASN A 359 18.25 -5.22 -10.61
CA ASN A 359 19.32 -6.20 -10.59
C ASN A 359 20.73 -5.58 -10.63
N VAL A 360 20.95 -4.51 -9.88
CA VAL A 360 22.28 -3.95 -9.69
C VAL A 360 23.01 -4.78 -8.65
N VAL A 361 24.21 -5.26 -8.98
CA VAL A 361 25.02 -5.99 -8.02
C VAL A 361 25.57 -4.99 -7.01
N LEU A 362 25.31 -5.24 -5.73
CA LEU A 362 25.92 -4.53 -4.61
C LEU A 362 26.58 -5.54 -3.68
N ASN A 363 27.75 -5.19 -3.17
CA ASN A 363 28.52 -6.06 -2.29
C ASN A 363 28.68 -5.44 -0.89
N PRO A 364 27.58 -5.29 -0.11
CA PRO A 364 27.67 -4.73 1.22
C PRO A 364 28.56 -5.56 2.14
N ARG A 365 29.37 -4.85 2.92
CA ARG A 365 30.19 -5.36 4.00
C ARG A 365 29.35 -5.44 5.26
N SER A 366 29.29 -6.62 5.85
CA SER A 366 28.64 -6.88 7.13
C SER A 366 29.43 -6.28 8.31
N ALA A 367 28.82 -6.27 9.50
CA ALA A 367 29.50 -5.87 10.73
C ALA A 367 30.71 -6.76 11.08
N SER A 368 30.72 -8.03 10.62
CA SER A 368 31.87 -8.94 10.78
C SER A 368 32.99 -8.70 9.75
N GLY A 369 32.75 -7.82 8.77
CA GLY A 369 33.69 -7.54 7.68
C GLY A 369 33.53 -8.45 6.46
N GLU A 370 32.62 -9.44 6.49
CA GLU A 370 32.26 -10.30 5.36
C GLU A 370 31.63 -9.45 4.25
N VAL A 371 32.02 -9.68 3.00
CA VAL A 371 31.39 -9.07 1.84
C VAL A 371 30.28 -9.99 1.36
N ILE A 372 29.04 -9.49 1.39
CA ILE A 372 27.86 -10.26 1.02
C ILE A 372 27.44 -9.87 -0.40
N PRO A 373 27.49 -10.77 -1.39
CA PRO A 373 27.01 -10.47 -2.73
C PRO A 373 25.48 -10.34 -2.70
N THR A 374 24.97 -9.19 -3.13
CA THR A 374 23.54 -8.89 -3.18
C THR A 374 23.13 -8.33 -4.54
N SER A 375 21.88 -8.57 -4.90
CA SER A 375 21.21 -7.89 -6.01
C SER A 375 20.27 -6.83 -5.44
N LEU A 376 20.50 -5.57 -5.78
CA LEU A 376 19.66 -4.41 -5.46
C LEU A 376 18.60 -4.17 -6.54
N ASN A 377 17.36 -4.06 -6.08
CA ASN A 377 16.29 -3.38 -6.79
C ASN A 377 15.94 -2.10 -6.04
N ALA A 378 16.02 -0.95 -6.72
CA ALA A 378 15.72 0.33 -6.10
C ALA A 378 14.64 1.09 -6.87
N SER A 379 13.83 1.86 -6.15
CA SER A 379 12.81 2.74 -6.69
C SER A 379 12.85 4.10 -6.00
N ALA A 380 12.50 5.16 -6.73
CA ALA A 380 12.47 6.52 -6.16
C ALA A 380 11.35 6.67 -5.11
N LEU A 381 11.70 7.21 -3.94
CA LEU A 381 10.76 7.63 -2.91
C LEU A 381 10.28 9.05 -3.20
N ARG A 382 8.97 9.28 -3.13
CA ARG A 382 8.34 10.56 -3.48
C ARG A 382 7.53 11.12 -2.31
N ASP A 383 7.47 12.43 -2.24
CA ASP A 383 6.53 13.14 -1.38
C ASP A 383 5.13 13.22 -2.02
N PRO A 384 4.11 13.74 -1.30
CA PRO A 384 2.75 13.90 -1.83
C PRO A 384 2.64 14.82 -3.05
N ASP A 385 3.59 15.73 -3.25
CA ASP A 385 3.67 16.63 -4.40
C ASP A 385 4.35 15.97 -5.61
N GLY A 386 4.77 14.71 -5.46
CA GLY A 386 5.39 13.89 -6.50
C GLY A 386 6.90 14.06 -6.61
N LYS A 387 7.52 14.95 -5.83
CA LYS A 387 8.95 15.23 -5.86
C LYS A 387 9.72 14.06 -5.26
N VAL A 388 10.82 13.68 -5.91
CA VAL A 388 11.71 12.64 -5.40
C VAL A 388 12.46 13.17 -4.17
N ILE A 389 12.32 12.46 -3.05
CA ILE A 389 12.95 12.79 -1.76
C ILE A 389 13.99 11.75 -1.32
N GLY A 390 14.11 10.63 -2.04
CA GLY A 390 15.03 9.55 -1.69
C GLY A 390 14.82 8.29 -2.52
N ALA A 391 15.20 7.15 -1.96
CA ALA A 391 15.13 5.84 -2.59
C ALA A 391 14.64 4.76 -1.62
N ILE A 392 13.86 3.82 -2.13
CA ILE A 392 13.57 2.54 -1.46
C ILE A 392 14.38 1.45 -2.17
N GLY A 393 15.27 0.79 -1.45
CA GLY A 393 16.11 -0.29 -1.93
C GLY A 393 15.72 -1.63 -1.31
N ILE A 394 15.66 -2.67 -2.14
CA ILE A 394 15.44 -4.07 -1.76
C ILE A 394 16.68 -4.86 -2.13
N LEU A 395 17.34 -5.49 -1.17
CA LEU A 395 18.51 -6.33 -1.39
C LEU A 395 18.09 -7.80 -1.42
N ARG A 396 18.64 -8.56 -2.36
CA ARG A 396 18.50 -10.01 -2.41
C ARG A 396 19.87 -10.66 -2.22
N ASP A 397 19.99 -11.50 -1.20
CA ASP A 397 21.21 -12.29 -0.96
C ASP A 397 21.43 -13.28 -2.11
N MET A 398 22.62 -13.24 -2.71
CA MET A 398 23.00 -14.11 -3.82
C MET A 398 23.89 -15.29 -3.39
N ARG A 399 24.30 -15.39 -2.13
CA ARG A 399 25.25 -16.42 -1.67
C ARG A 399 24.76 -17.84 -1.94
N GLU A 400 23.50 -18.14 -1.68
CA GLU A 400 22.95 -19.49 -1.93
C GLU A 400 22.88 -19.81 -3.43
N LEU A 401 22.55 -18.82 -4.26
CA LEU A 401 22.55 -18.96 -5.71
C LEU A 401 23.96 -19.17 -6.25
N ASP A 402 24.92 -18.39 -5.77
CA ASP A 402 26.33 -18.47 -6.16
C ASP A 402 26.96 -19.78 -5.68
N LYS A 403 26.65 -20.25 -4.46
CA LYS A 403 27.05 -21.56 -3.96
C LYS A 403 26.49 -22.69 -4.81
N ALA A 404 25.20 -22.66 -5.13
CA ALA A 404 24.56 -23.69 -5.96
C ALA A 404 25.18 -23.73 -7.36
N ARG A 405 25.44 -22.56 -7.95
CA ARG A 405 26.12 -22.43 -9.24
C ARG A 405 27.55 -22.97 -9.18
N ALA A 406 28.35 -22.53 -8.20
CA ALA A 406 29.72 -22.99 -8.02
C ALA A 406 29.78 -24.51 -7.75
N TYR A 407 28.83 -25.05 -6.99
CA TYR A 407 28.70 -26.48 -6.76
C TYR A 407 28.42 -27.25 -8.06
N ALA A 408 27.46 -26.79 -8.87
CA ALA A 408 27.15 -27.40 -10.17
C ALA A 408 28.35 -27.33 -11.15
N GLU A 409 29.03 -26.19 -11.23
CA GLU A 409 30.24 -26.02 -12.04
C GLU A 409 31.36 -26.96 -11.57
N SER A 410 31.53 -27.13 -10.25
CA SER A 410 32.51 -28.04 -9.65
C SER A 410 32.23 -29.51 -9.94
N LEU A 411 30.96 -29.93 -9.94
CA LEU A 411 30.56 -31.31 -10.27
C LEU A 411 31.00 -31.70 -11.70
N ILE A 412 30.83 -30.78 -12.66
CA ILE A 412 31.26 -31.03 -14.04
C ILE A 412 32.79 -31.00 -14.11
N LYS A 413 33.40 -29.92 -13.59
CA LYS A 413 34.85 -29.68 -13.74
C LYS A 413 35.71 -30.79 -13.12
N ASN A 414 35.32 -31.31 -11.95
CA ASN A 414 36.08 -32.31 -11.20
C ASN A 414 35.60 -33.75 -11.45
N ALA A 415 34.68 -33.98 -12.40
CA ALA A 415 34.27 -35.34 -12.74
C ALA A 415 35.48 -36.13 -13.29
N PRO A 416 35.69 -37.39 -12.83
CA PRO A 416 36.85 -38.19 -13.24
C PRO A 416 36.76 -38.66 -14.70
N ASP A 417 35.55 -38.94 -15.18
CA ASP A 417 35.31 -39.24 -16.58
C ASP A 417 35.27 -37.93 -17.40
N PRO A 418 35.73 -37.94 -18.67
CA PRO A 418 35.57 -36.81 -19.58
C PRO A 418 34.09 -36.44 -19.77
N VAL A 419 33.69 -35.27 -19.28
CA VAL A 419 32.33 -34.73 -19.40
C VAL A 419 32.36 -33.44 -20.21
N PHE A 420 31.44 -33.32 -21.17
CA PHE A 420 31.25 -32.11 -21.96
C PHE A 420 29.75 -31.81 -22.16
N VAL A 421 29.44 -30.55 -22.39
CA VAL A 421 28.11 -30.07 -22.78
C VAL A 421 28.20 -29.55 -24.20
N SER A 422 27.23 -29.92 -25.03
CA SER A 422 27.13 -29.46 -26.42
C SER A 422 25.75 -28.90 -26.74
N ASP A 423 25.68 -28.02 -27.73
CA ASP A 423 24.40 -27.63 -28.34
C ASP A 423 23.85 -28.75 -29.25
N LEU A 424 22.71 -28.50 -29.89
CA LEU A 424 22.06 -29.45 -30.79
C LEU A 424 22.81 -29.68 -32.11
N GLU A 425 23.80 -28.83 -32.43
CA GLU A 425 24.66 -28.96 -33.61
C GLU A 425 25.99 -29.66 -33.29
N GLY A 426 26.21 -30.01 -32.02
CA GLY A 426 27.43 -30.67 -31.56
C GLY A 426 28.58 -29.70 -31.31
N LYS A 427 28.33 -28.39 -31.18
CA LYS A 427 29.31 -27.42 -30.70
C LYS A 427 29.53 -27.61 -29.20
N ILE A 428 30.77 -27.76 -28.77
CA ILE A 428 31.10 -27.96 -27.35
C ILE A 428 31.00 -26.61 -26.62
N LEU A 429 30.06 -26.50 -25.69
CA LEU A 429 29.82 -25.30 -24.87
C LEU A 429 30.59 -25.33 -23.55
N GLN A 430 30.81 -26.51 -22.99
CA GLN A 430 31.54 -26.70 -21.74
C GLN A 430 32.27 -28.05 -21.78
N ALA A 431 33.45 -28.13 -21.19
CA ALA A 431 34.21 -29.38 -21.03
C ALA A 431 34.98 -29.35 -19.70
N ASN A 432 35.13 -30.52 -19.07
CA ASN A 432 35.93 -30.67 -17.86
C ASN A 432 37.42 -30.94 -18.15
N ASP A 433 38.24 -30.92 -17.10
CA ASP A 433 39.69 -31.10 -17.24
C ASP A 433 40.06 -32.53 -17.69
N ALA A 434 39.17 -33.51 -17.50
CA ALA A 434 39.35 -34.87 -17.99
C ALA A 434 39.23 -34.97 -19.53
N VAL A 435 38.41 -34.14 -20.18
CA VAL A 435 38.37 -34.05 -21.66
C VAL A 435 39.71 -33.56 -22.21
N SER A 436 40.24 -32.48 -21.64
CA SER A 436 41.54 -31.91 -22.03
C SER A 436 42.68 -32.92 -21.78
N THR A 437 42.63 -33.65 -20.66
CA THR A 437 43.60 -34.70 -20.31
C THR A 437 43.53 -35.88 -21.27
N LEU A 438 42.32 -36.31 -21.65
CA LEU A 438 42.12 -37.42 -22.60
C LEU A 438 42.64 -37.04 -23.98
N LEU A 439 42.24 -35.88 -24.50
CA LEU A 439 42.54 -35.49 -25.88
C LEU A 439 43.90 -34.80 -26.06
N GLY A 440 44.51 -34.32 -24.97
CA GLY A 440 45.77 -33.57 -25.01
C GLY A 440 45.66 -32.16 -25.60
N PHE A 441 44.45 -31.64 -25.79
CA PHE A 441 44.19 -30.24 -26.18
C PHE A 441 44.00 -29.38 -24.93
N ARG A 442 44.27 -28.08 -25.06
CA ARG A 442 43.87 -27.14 -24.01
C ARG A 442 42.36 -26.92 -24.04
N THR A 443 41.77 -26.62 -22.88
CA THR A 443 40.31 -26.44 -22.76
C THR A 443 39.80 -25.35 -23.72
N ASP A 444 40.55 -24.26 -23.91
CA ASP A 444 40.22 -23.19 -24.87
C ASP A 444 40.24 -23.63 -26.34
N GLU A 445 40.98 -24.69 -26.69
CA GLU A 445 41.02 -25.25 -28.04
C GLU A 445 39.87 -26.24 -28.31
N VAL A 446 39.25 -26.75 -27.26
CA VAL A 446 38.10 -27.68 -27.34
C VAL A 446 36.78 -26.92 -27.28
N LEU A 447 36.72 -25.86 -26.45
CA LEU A 447 35.53 -25.02 -26.33
C LEU A 447 35.20 -24.34 -27.65
N GLU A 448 33.90 -24.21 -27.88
CA GLU A 448 33.29 -23.66 -29.10
C GLU A 448 33.64 -24.36 -30.41
N GLN A 449 34.37 -25.47 -30.38
CA GLN A 449 34.61 -26.28 -31.57
C GLN A 449 33.47 -27.28 -31.76
N SER A 450 33.20 -27.61 -33.03
CA SER A 450 32.32 -28.73 -33.36
C SER A 450 33.03 -30.05 -33.04
N LEU A 451 32.30 -30.97 -32.40
CA LEU A 451 32.82 -32.28 -32.03
C LEU A 451 33.31 -33.07 -33.25
N SER A 452 32.75 -32.82 -34.45
CA SER A 452 33.18 -33.45 -35.71
C SER A 452 34.65 -33.16 -36.06
N ARG A 453 35.26 -32.13 -35.48
CA ARG A 453 36.70 -31.81 -35.64
C ARG A 453 37.59 -32.92 -35.07
N PHE A 454 37.13 -33.59 -34.02
CA PHE A 454 37.93 -34.54 -33.26
C PHE A 454 37.70 -35.99 -33.70
N ILE A 455 36.77 -36.26 -34.61
CA ILE A 455 36.39 -37.62 -35.00
C ILE A 455 36.38 -37.78 -36.52
N SER A 456 36.30 -39.00 -37.02
CA SER A 456 36.22 -39.25 -38.46
C SER A 456 34.87 -38.81 -39.07
N PRO A 457 34.79 -38.60 -40.40
CA PRO A 457 33.52 -38.29 -41.07
C PRO A 457 32.45 -39.39 -40.92
N GLU A 458 32.86 -40.65 -40.78
CA GLU A 458 31.95 -41.79 -40.54
C GLU A 458 31.36 -41.72 -39.13
N GLU A 459 32.21 -41.54 -38.11
CA GLU A 459 31.79 -41.36 -36.71
C GLU A 459 30.99 -40.08 -36.50
N THR A 460 31.22 -39.04 -37.30
CA THR A 460 30.40 -37.81 -37.27
C THR A 460 28.93 -38.12 -37.57
N ARG A 461 28.66 -39.09 -38.46
CA ARG A 461 27.29 -39.54 -38.76
C ARG A 461 26.71 -40.32 -37.58
N GLU A 462 27.49 -41.18 -36.96
CA GLU A 462 27.08 -41.94 -35.76
C GLU A 462 26.79 -41.00 -34.57
N PHE A 463 27.65 -40.02 -34.34
CA PHE A 463 27.45 -38.98 -33.33
C PHE A 463 26.21 -38.13 -33.60
N THR A 464 25.99 -37.73 -34.85
CA THR A 464 24.77 -36.99 -35.23
C THR A 464 23.52 -37.85 -34.99
N ALA A 465 23.58 -39.15 -35.26
CA ALA A 465 22.49 -40.07 -34.95
C ALA A 465 22.27 -40.19 -33.43
N ALA A 466 23.36 -40.24 -32.65
CA ALA A 466 23.30 -40.25 -31.19
C ALA A 466 22.67 -38.95 -30.63
N LEU A 467 23.02 -37.77 -31.16
CA LEU A 467 22.36 -36.50 -30.79
C LEU A 467 20.86 -36.49 -31.14
N ARG A 468 20.47 -36.99 -32.32
CA ARG A 468 19.04 -37.14 -32.67
C ARG A 468 18.32 -38.10 -31.72
N GLU A 469 18.98 -39.18 -31.32
CA GLU A 469 18.44 -40.10 -30.32
C GLU A 469 18.27 -39.41 -28.96
N VAL A 470 19.21 -38.58 -28.53
CA VAL A 470 19.08 -37.76 -27.32
C VAL A 470 17.89 -36.81 -27.41
N VAL A 471 17.67 -36.16 -28.55
CA VAL A 471 16.51 -35.28 -28.76
C VAL A 471 15.20 -36.07 -28.71
N ALA A 472 15.14 -37.24 -29.33
CA ALA A 472 13.91 -38.04 -29.43
C ALA A 472 13.57 -38.83 -28.16
N ARG A 473 14.58 -39.40 -27.48
CA ARG A 473 14.43 -40.35 -26.35
C ARG A 473 14.96 -39.82 -25.03
N GLY A 474 15.69 -38.70 -25.04
CA GLY A 474 16.29 -38.07 -23.86
C GLY A 474 17.66 -38.64 -23.46
N VAL A 475 18.06 -39.80 -24.00
CA VAL A 475 19.33 -40.45 -23.67
C VAL A 475 19.81 -41.32 -24.84
N THR A 476 21.12 -41.40 -25.03
CA THR A 476 21.81 -42.38 -25.86
C THR A 476 22.92 -43.04 -25.03
N ARG A 477 23.17 -44.33 -25.26
CA ARG A 477 24.13 -45.12 -24.48
C ARG A 477 25.04 -45.92 -25.40
N ASN A 478 26.31 -46.02 -24.99
CA ASN A 478 27.34 -46.82 -25.65
C ASN A 478 27.53 -46.48 -27.14
N ALA A 479 27.31 -45.23 -27.54
CA ALA A 479 27.65 -44.77 -28.87
C ALA A 479 29.17 -44.84 -29.03
N ARG A 480 29.68 -45.41 -30.11
CA ARG A 480 31.13 -45.48 -30.33
C ARG A 480 31.61 -44.13 -30.82
N LEU A 481 32.71 -43.66 -30.23
CA LEU A 481 33.31 -42.40 -30.61
C LEU A 481 34.81 -42.51 -30.38
N ASN A 482 35.63 -42.44 -31.42
CA ASN A 482 37.07 -42.58 -31.23
C ASN A 482 37.77 -41.25 -31.52
N PRO A 483 37.81 -40.32 -30.56
CA PRO A 483 38.37 -39.01 -30.81
C PRO A 483 39.88 -39.10 -31.03
N ARG A 484 40.35 -38.22 -31.91
CA ARG A 484 41.76 -38.02 -32.24
C ARG A 484 42.35 -37.00 -31.28
N SER A 485 43.41 -37.40 -30.60
CA SER A 485 44.17 -36.53 -29.71
C SER A 485 44.99 -35.48 -30.48
N ALA A 486 45.54 -34.50 -29.75
CA ALA A 486 46.48 -33.52 -30.29
C ALA A 486 47.76 -34.17 -30.87
N SER A 487 48.17 -35.34 -30.36
CA SER A 487 49.29 -36.11 -30.90
C SER A 487 48.93 -36.94 -32.15
N GLY A 488 47.65 -36.96 -32.53
CA GLY A 488 47.13 -37.72 -33.66
C GLY A 488 46.72 -39.16 -33.34
N GLU A 489 46.86 -39.60 -32.09
CA GLU A 489 46.41 -40.91 -31.58
C GLU A 489 44.88 -41.00 -31.64
N ILE A 490 44.34 -42.13 -32.11
CA ILE A 490 42.91 -42.41 -32.05
C ILE A 490 42.64 -43.13 -30.73
N ILE A 491 41.85 -42.49 -29.87
CA ILE A 491 41.55 -43.01 -28.54
C ILE A 491 40.21 -43.75 -28.62
N PRO A 492 40.13 -45.07 -28.39
CA PRO A 492 38.86 -45.78 -28.40
C PRO A 492 37.99 -45.33 -27.21
N THR A 493 36.82 -44.75 -27.47
CA THR A 493 35.90 -44.35 -26.40
C THR A 493 34.45 -44.75 -26.68
N THR A 494 33.68 -44.87 -25.61
CA THR A 494 32.22 -44.93 -25.69
C THR A 494 31.60 -43.65 -25.14
N LEU A 495 30.66 -43.07 -25.88
CA LEU A 495 29.85 -41.93 -25.51
C LEU A 495 28.52 -42.39 -24.90
N ASN A 496 28.23 -41.89 -23.71
CA ASN A 496 26.88 -41.81 -23.18
C ASN A 496 26.45 -40.34 -23.20
N ALA A 497 25.28 -40.03 -23.75
CA ALA A 497 24.78 -38.66 -23.72
C ALA A 497 23.34 -38.56 -23.23
N SER A 498 23.03 -37.50 -22.49
CA SER A 498 21.70 -37.20 -21.97
C SER A 498 21.25 -35.81 -22.42
N ALA A 499 19.95 -35.61 -22.52
CA ALA A 499 19.37 -34.34 -22.96
C ALA A 499 19.53 -33.25 -21.89
N LEU A 500 20.09 -32.10 -22.27
CA LEU A 500 20.05 -30.87 -21.49
C LEU A 500 18.74 -30.14 -21.82
N ARG A 501 17.93 -29.85 -20.80
CA ARG A 501 16.61 -29.22 -20.96
C ARG A 501 16.58 -27.83 -20.32
N ASP A 502 15.82 -26.93 -20.94
CA ASP A 502 15.44 -25.66 -20.32
C ASP A 502 14.34 -25.86 -19.24
N PRO A 503 13.99 -24.81 -18.46
CA PRO A 503 12.91 -24.90 -17.47
C PRO A 503 11.54 -25.26 -18.05
N ASP A 504 11.30 -25.01 -19.34
CA ASP A 504 10.07 -25.36 -20.06
C ASP A 504 10.07 -26.82 -20.58
N GLY A 505 11.15 -27.58 -20.30
CA GLY A 505 11.31 -28.98 -20.66
C GLY A 505 11.80 -29.23 -22.09
N ARG A 506 12.12 -28.19 -22.86
CA ARG A 506 12.63 -28.31 -24.23
C ARG A 506 14.10 -28.70 -24.22
N VAL A 507 14.50 -29.58 -25.13
CA VAL A 507 15.90 -30.00 -25.26
C VAL A 507 16.68 -28.87 -25.93
N ILE A 508 17.66 -28.31 -25.23
CA ILE A 508 18.51 -27.21 -25.69
C ILE A 508 19.95 -27.66 -26.00
N GLY A 509 20.31 -28.89 -25.66
CA GLY A 509 21.63 -29.46 -25.89
C GLY A 509 21.77 -30.88 -25.37
N ALA A 510 22.99 -31.37 -25.28
CA ALA A 510 23.32 -32.69 -24.75
C ALA A 510 24.54 -32.66 -23.81
N ILE A 511 24.45 -33.39 -22.70
CA ILE A 511 25.58 -33.67 -21.80
C ILE A 511 26.18 -35.00 -22.24
N GLY A 512 27.42 -34.99 -22.72
CA GLY A 512 28.17 -36.17 -23.16
C GLY A 512 29.21 -36.59 -22.13
N ILE A 513 29.31 -37.89 -21.88
CA ILE A 513 30.33 -38.53 -21.05
C ILE A 513 31.08 -39.53 -21.93
N LEU A 514 32.38 -39.35 -22.08
CA LEU A 514 33.24 -40.31 -22.77
C LEU A 514 33.85 -41.26 -21.75
N ARG A 515 33.98 -42.52 -22.13
CA ARG A 515 34.70 -43.52 -21.35
C ARG A 515 35.85 -44.06 -22.18
N ASP A 516 37.07 -43.94 -21.66
CA ASP A 516 38.26 -44.51 -22.28
C ASP A 516 38.21 -46.03 -22.24
N MET A 517 38.27 -46.66 -23.41
CA MET A 517 38.19 -48.11 -23.57
C MET A 517 39.56 -48.77 -23.74
N ARG A 518 40.68 -48.04 -23.75
CA ARG A 518 42.02 -48.61 -23.98
C ARG A 518 42.36 -49.72 -22.98
N ALA A 519 42.12 -49.47 -21.70
CA ALA A 519 42.37 -50.47 -20.64
C ALA A 519 41.47 -51.70 -20.80
N TYR A 520 40.20 -51.49 -21.17
CA TYR A 520 39.25 -52.58 -21.40
C TYR A 520 39.63 -53.41 -22.63
N GLU A 521 39.96 -52.76 -23.74
CA GLU A 521 40.41 -53.43 -24.95
C GLU A 521 41.70 -54.22 -24.74
N GLN A 522 42.63 -53.72 -23.92
CA GLN A 522 43.83 -54.46 -23.56
C GLN A 522 43.49 -55.75 -22.80
N VAL A 523 42.60 -55.66 -21.79
CA VAL A 523 42.13 -56.84 -21.04
C VAL A 523 41.41 -57.84 -21.95
N VAL A 524 40.58 -57.36 -22.89
CA VAL A 524 39.91 -58.22 -23.86
C VAL A 524 40.92 -58.93 -24.77
N ARG A 525 41.92 -58.22 -25.29
CA ARG A 525 42.98 -58.81 -26.12
C ARG A 525 43.80 -59.83 -25.35
N ASP A 526 44.18 -59.54 -24.10
CA ASP A 526 44.93 -60.47 -23.26
C ASP A 526 44.11 -61.73 -22.95
N LEU A 527 42.80 -61.57 -22.74
CA LEU A 527 41.87 -62.68 -22.56
C LEU A 527 41.72 -63.53 -23.83
N GLU A 528 41.59 -62.90 -25.00
CA GLU A 528 41.51 -63.61 -26.29
C GLU A 528 42.78 -64.38 -26.59
N LYS A 529 43.94 -63.77 -26.29
CA LYS A 529 45.24 -64.44 -26.40
C LYS A 529 45.32 -65.64 -25.46
N SER A 530 44.99 -65.47 -24.19
CA SER A 530 44.99 -66.55 -23.20
C SER A 530 44.01 -67.67 -23.56
N LYS A 531 42.83 -67.33 -24.10
CA LYS A 531 41.86 -68.30 -24.61
C LYS A 531 42.42 -69.12 -25.76
N THR A 532 43.11 -68.47 -26.70
CA THR A 532 43.74 -69.14 -27.85
C THR A 532 44.85 -70.09 -27.38
N GLU A 533 45.72 -69.65 -26.47
CA GLU A 533 46.78 -70.48 -25.88
C GLU A 533 46.21 -71.69 -25.11
N LEU A 534 45.09 -71.52 -24.39
CA LEU A 534 44.40 -72.63 -23.73
C LEU A 534 43.80 -73.62 -24.72
N GLN A 535 43.22 -73.13 -25.82
CA GLN A 535 42.65 -73.99 -26.88
C GLN A 535 43.74 -74.83 -27.55
N GLU A 536 44.92 -74.27 -27.82
CA GLU A 536 46.07 -75.02 -28.35
C GLU A 536 46.53 -76.12 -27.38
N LYS A 537 46.65 -75.79 -26.08
CA LYS A 537 47.02 -76.78 -25.05
C LYS A 537 46.01 -77.92 -24.91
N ILE A 538 44.71 -77.62 -25.03
CA ILE A 538 43.66 -78.65 -25.00
C ILE A 538 43.84 -79.59 -26.19
N LEU A 539 44.08 -79.06 -27.40
CA LEU A 539 44.28 -79.88 -28.60
C LEU A 539 45.54 -80.77 -28.49
N ASP A 540 46.61 -80.27 -27.90
CA ASP A 540 47.83 -81.07 -27.67
C ASP A 540 47.60 -82.17 -26.62
N LEU A 541 46.79 -81.90 -25.59
CA LEU A 541 46.38 -82.92 -24.61
C LEU A 541 45.52 -84.01 -25.25
N GLU A 542 44.56 -83.66 -26.10
CA GLU A 542 43.74 -84.61 -26.84
C GLU A 542 44.59 -85.53 -27.74
N LYS A 543 45.57 -84.96 -28.47
CA LYS A 543 46.53 -85.76 -29.24
C LYS A 543 47.40 -86.67 -28.38
N PHE A 544 47.83 -86.18 -27.22
CA PHE A 544 48.61 -86.97 -26.28
C PHE A 544 47.77 -88.14 -25.73
N GLU A 545 46.51 -87.88 -25.39
CA GLU A 545 45.55 -88.90 -24.95
C GLU A 545 45.36 -89.98 -26.03
N GLU A 546 45.13 -89.61 -27.29
CA GLU A 546 45.04 -90.57 -28.41
C GLU A 546 46.30 -91.44 -28.53
N VAL A 547 47.49 -90.85 -28.41
CA VAL A 547 48.76 -91.59 -28.50
C VAL A 547 48.95 -92.53 -27.31
N VAL A 548 48.59 -92.09 -26.09
CA VAL A 548 48.69 -92.90 -24.88
C VAL A 548 47.72 -94.08 -24.94
N VAL A 549 46.44 -93.83 -25.27
CA VAL A 549 45.43 -94.86 -25.46
C VAL A 549 45.86 -95.84 -26.56
N GLY A 550 46.40 -95.33 -27.67
CA GLY A 550 46.95 -96.17 -28.75
C GLY A 550 48.13 -97.05 -28.31
N ARG A 551 49.00 -96.54 -27.42
CA ARG A 551 50.10 -97.31 -26.81
C ARG A 551 49.58 -98.39 -25.87
N GLU A 552 48.64 -98.06 -24.99
CA GLU A 552 48.04 -99.04 -24.06
C GLU A 552 47.34 -100.16 -24.82
N LEU A 553 46.55 -99.85 -25.84
CA LEU A 553 45.91 -100.85 -26.70
C LEU A 553 46.92 -101.78 -27.38
N LYS A 554 48.05 -101.24 -27.87
CA LYS A 554 49.14 -102.06 -28.41
C LYS A 554 49.80 -102.93 -27.35
N MET A 555 49.98 -102.42 -26.14
CA MET A 555 50.57 -103.18 -25.03
C MET A 555 49.66 -104.36 -24.65
N ILE A 556 48.35 -104.13 -24.55
CA ILE A 556 47.35 -105.18 -24.30
C ILE A 556 47.36 -106.23 -25.41
N ALA A 557 47.49 -105.82 -26.68
CA ALA A 557 47.58 -106.75 -27.81
C ALA A 557 48.86 -107.60 -27.75
N LEU A 558 50.01 -106.99 -27.45
CA LEU A 558 51.30 -107.66 -27.26
C LEU A 558 51.27 -108.65 -26.09
N GLU A 559 50.67 -108.28 -24.96
CA GLU A 559 50.51 -109.18 -23.81
C GLU A 559 49.68 -110.42 -24.16
N ARG A 560 48.58 -110.24 -24.91
CA ARG A 560 47.78 -111.36 -25.41
C ARG A 560 48.58 -112.28 -26.33
N GLU A 561 49.40 -111.72 -27.21
CA GLU A 561 50.25 -112.49 -28.12
C GLU A 561 51.34 -113.26 -27.36
N LEU A 562 51.99 -112.62 -26.38
CA LEU A 562 52.95 -113.24 -25.46
C LEU A 562 52.32 -114.38 -24.65
N GLU A 563 51.08 -114.20 -24.18
CA GLU A 563 50.35 -115.24 -23.46
C GLU A 563 50.02 -116.43 -24.37
N SER A 564 49.65 -116.18 -25.63
CA SER A 564 49.44 -117.21 -26.65
C SER A 564 50.74 -117.99 -26.91
N GLN A 565 51.86 -117.29 -27.15
CA GLN A 565 53.17 -117.91 -27.35
C GLN A 565 53.64 -118.71 -26.13
N ARG A 566 53.37 -118.22 -24.91
CA ARG A 566 53.67 -118.98 -23.68
C ARG A 566 52.85 -120.26 -23.59
N LYS A 567 51.55 -120.23 -23.90
CA LYS A 567 50.70 -121.43 -23.95
C LYS A 567 51.21 -122.44 -24.98
N GLU A 568 51.64 -121.97 -26.14
CA GLU A 568 52.22 -122.82 -27.19
C GLU A 568 53.57 -123.42 -26.78
N LEU A 569 54.44 -122.65 -26.13
CA LEU A 569 55.72 -123.14 -25.60
C LEU A 569 55.53 -124.17 -24.49
N GLU A 570 54.58 -123.95 -23.57
CA GLU A 570 54.28 -124.93 -22.52
C GLU A 570 53.68 -126.21 -23.11
N ARG A 571 52.86 -126.11 -24.17
CA ARG A 571 52.38 -127.28 -24.92
C ARG A 571 53.54 -128.07 -25.53
N LEU A 572 54.48 -127.40 -26.22
CA LEU A 572 55.67 -128.04 -26.79
C LEU A 572 56.59 -128.67 -25.73
N LYS A 573 56.74 -128.03 -24.56
CA LYS A 573 57.51 -128.60 -23.44
C LYS A 573 56.83 -129.82 -22.82
N ALA A 574 55.50 -129.82 -22.73
CA ALA A 574 54.74 -130.97 -22.25
C ALA A 574 54.88 -132.17 -23.21
N GLU A 575 54.79 -131.93 -24.52
CA GLU A 575 55.04 -132.95 -25.56
C GLU A 575 56.46 -133.52 -25.46
N ARG A 576 57.47 -132.69 -25.16
CA ARG A 576 58.87 -133.12 -25.01
C ARG A 576 59.19 -133.85 -23.69
N ARG A 577 58.31 -133.81 -22.69
CA ARG A 577 58.46 -134.56 -21.42
C ARG A 577 57.78 -135.93 -21.47
N LEU A 578 56.97 -136.20 -22.49
CA LEU A 578 56.26 -137.47 -22.71
C LEU A 578 56.93 -138.36 -23.79
N ALA A 579 58.01 -137.89 -24.40
CA ALA A 579 58.92 -138.62 -25.28
C ALA A 579 60.24 -138.87 -24.56
#